data_AF-A0A3A0DM32-F1
#
_entry.id   AF-A0A3A0DM32-F1
#
_cell.length_a   1.000
_cell.length_b   1.000
_cell.length_c   1.000
_cell.angle_alpha   90.00
_cell.angle_beta   90.00
_cell.angle_gamma   90.00
#
_symmetry.space_group_name_H-M   'P 1'
#
loop_
_entity.id
_entity.type
_entity.pdbx_description
1 polymer ?
#
loop_
_entity_poly.entity_id
_entity_poly.type
_entity_poly.pdbx_seq_one_letter_code
_entity_poly.pdbx_strand_id
1 'polypeptide(L)'
;MSTVTLKELREFKHRINPEERQGAYGYYFIRPLSLYVTYFALRLGLTANQVTVLQTLAGVAGAVLLAFPAPLIRLLGVALLQFGFVLDNVDGEVARFRKQVSVTGKFLDVVGHEIVIPFMFFGLGIGAYFQLGRFEAIIFGFLAGFFSLRFDMSAMYHEAAQLLETKLDQSYDYYANLPLEQSSALKIYRRKNEESAIRMLYALFAYPATMNIITVLIILETIFPPAVVGGFSLSPVYVFLALYGVLLLIRRVLTIRRLVQGRETERKYVALVGLLRNEAQK
;
A
#
# COMPACT_ATOMS: atom_id res chain seq x y z
N MET A 1 21.52 -19.51 22.14
CA MET A 1 21.03 -19.08 20.80
C MET A 1 22.24 -18.66 19.99
N SER A 2 22.51 -19.29 18.84
CA SER A 2 23.58 -18.84 17.94
C SER A 2 23.31 -17.40 17.53
N THR A 3 24.26 -16.51 17.79
CA THR A 3 24.14 -15.09 17.45
C THR A 3 24.22 -14.93 15.94
N VAL A 4 23.11 -14.54 15.29
CA VAL A 4 23.08 -14.25 13.85
C VAL A 4 24.18 -13.25 13.50
N THR A 5 24.99 -13.60 12.51
CA THR A 5 26.05 -12.73 11.99
C THR A 5 25.55 -11.92 10.80
N LEU A 6 26.13 -10.74 10.58
CA LEU A 6 25.77 -9.90 9.44
C LEU A 6 26.13 -10.56 8.09
N LYS A 7 27.17 -11.40 8.08
CA LYS A 7 27.60 -12.17 6.90
C LYS A 7 26.53 -13.20 6.50
N GLU A 8 26.06 -14.00 7.45
CA GLU A 8 24.97 -14.96 7.22
C GLU A 8 23.71 -14.28 6.70
N LEU A 9 23.34 -13.14 7.27
CA LEU A 9 22.16 -12.40 6.84
C LEU A 9 22.34 -11.83 5.42
N ARG A 10 23.54 -11.33 5.07
CA ARG A 10 23.84 -10.85 3.72
C ARG A 10 23.75 -11.99 2.70
N GLU A 11 24.31 -13.16 3.01
CA GLU A 11 24.21 -14.35 2.14
C GLU A 11 22.75 -14.82 1.98
N PHE A 12 21.98 -14.86 3.07
CA PHE A 12 20.55 -15.13 3.02
C PHE A 12 19.83 -14.13 2.10
N LYS A 13 20.15 -12.85 2.23
CA LYS A 13 19.56 -11.77 1.42
C LYS A 13 19.93 -11.89 -0.06
N HIS A 14 21.09 -12.45 -0.41
CA HIS A 14 21.43 -12.73 -1.81
C HIS A 14 20.63 -13.90 -2.39
N ARG A 15 20.23 -14.88 -1.56
CA ARG A 15 19.45 -16.06 -1.99
C ARG A 15 17.97 -15.75 -2.22
N ILE A 16 17.42 -14.79 -1.48
CA ILE A 16 16.04 -14.35 -1.71
C ILE A 16 16.00 -13.38 -2.89
N ASN A 17 15.24 -13.76 -3.92
CA ASN A 17 15.01 -12.89 -5.07
C ASN A 17 14.38 -11.57 -4.56
N PRO A 18 14.85 -10.38 -4.99
CA PRO A 18 14.06 -9.17 -4.77
C PRO A 18 12.66 -9.44 -5.28
N GLU A 19 11.66 -9.28 -4.41
CA GLU A 19 10.29 -9.31 -4.88
C GLU A 19 10.18 -8.27 -6.00
N GLU A 20 9.68 -8.66 -7.18
CA GLU A 20 9.45 -7.75 -8.32
C GLU A 20 8.65 -6.49 -7.91
N ARG A 21 7.96 -6.56 -6.76
CA ARG A 21 7.20 -5.49 -6.11
C ARG A 21 8.00 -4.27 -5.65
N GLN A 22 9.29 -4.40 -5.36
CA GLN A 22 10.05 -3.33 -4.67
C GLN A 22 10.50 -2.18 -5.60
N GLY A 23 10.54 -2.40 -6.92
CA GLY A 23 11.03 -1.43 -7.89
C GLY A 23 12.48 -0.98 -7.63
N ALA A 24 12.94 0.03 -8.38
CA ALA A 24 14.29 0.57 -8.22
C ALA A 24 14.53 1.17 -6.83
N TYR A 25 13.53 1.88 -6.28
CA TYR A 25 13.63 2.51 -4.96
C TYR A 25 13.87 1.49 -3.85
N GLY A 26 13.06 0.41 -3.82
CA GLY A 26 13.24 -0.63 -2.83
C GLY A 26 14.56 -1.38 -2.99
N TYR A 27 14.99 -1.65 -4.22
CA TYR A 27 16.24 -2.35 -4.48
C TYR A 27 17.48 -1.54 -4.08
N TYR A 28 17.57 -0.27 -4.47
CA TYR A 28 18.78 0.53 -4.27
C TYR A 28 18.84 1.23 -2.90
N PHE A 29 17.71 1.62 -2.32
CA PHE A 29 17.69 2.40 -1.07
C PHE A 29 17.22 1.57 0.13
N ILE A 30 16.11 0.84 -0.01
CA ILE A 30 15.51 0.15 1.13
C ILE A 30 16.25 -1.14 1.47
N ARG A 31 16.60 -1.95 0.46
CA ARG A 31 17.24 -3.25 0.65
C ARG A 31 18.58 -3.17 1.41
N PRO A 32 19.48 -2.19 1.15
CA PRO A 32 20.67 -2.02 1.98
C PRO A 32 20.34 -1.61 3.41
N LEU A 33 19.36 -0.72 3.60
CA LEU A 33 18.98 -0.22 4.93
C LEU A 33 18.29 -1.30 5.77
N SER A 34 17.36 -2.05 5.18
CA SER A 34 16.65 -3.13 5.86
C SER A 34 17.59 -4.27 6.26
N LEU A 35 18.74 -4.46 5.62
CA LEU A 35 19.74 -5.46 6.06
C LEU A 35 20.19 -5.20 7.50
N TYR A 36 20.54 -3.95 7.81
CA TYR A 36 21.01 -3.59 9.14
C TYR A 36 19.88 -3.62 10.17
N VAL A 37 18.70 -3.13 9.79
CA VAL A 37 17.53 -3.13 10.68
C VAL A 37 17.08 -4.57 10.99
N THR A 38 17.03 -5.46 9.99
CA THR A 38 16.76 -6.89 10.17
C THR A 38 17.79 -7.54 11.09
N TYR A 39 19.08 -7.23 10.94
CA TYR A 39 20.11 -7.74 11.83
C TYR A 39 19.86 -7.35 13.30
N PHE A 40 19.53 -6.09 13.57
CA PHE A 40 19.20 -5.65 14.92
C PHE A 40 17.90 -6.29 15.43
N ALA A 41 16.84 -6.36 14.61
CA ALA A 41 15.58 -7.00 14.98
C ALA A 41 15.78 -8.47 15.38
N LEU A 42 16.59 -9.22 14.61
CA LEU A 42 16.92 -10.61 14.91
C LEU A 42 17.70 -10.75 16.23
N ARG A 43 18.66 -9.85 16.50
CA ARG A 43 19.42 -9.83 17.76
C ARG A 43 18.60 -9.46 18.98
N LEU A 44 17.64 -8.54 18.81
CA LEU A 44 16.68 -8.16 19.85
C LEU A 44 15.60 -9.22 20.09
N GLY A 45 15.60 -10.32 19.33
CA GLY A 45 14.62 -11.39 19.50
C GLY A 45 13.25 -11.09 18.89
N LEU A 46 13.07 -9.95 18.22
CA LEU A 46 11.77 -9.52 17.69
C LEU A 46 11.18 -10.54 16.70
N THR A 47 9.89 -10.79 16.84
CA THR A 47 9.10 -11.58 15.88
C THR A 47 8.68 -10.73 14.67
N ALA A 48 8.36 -11.38 13.55
CA ALA A 48 7.88 -10.66 12.37
C ALA A 48 6.65 -9.79 12.67
N ASN A 49 5.66 -10.34 13.38
CA ASN A 49 4.45 -9.61 13.76
C ASN A 49 4.75 -8.39 14.66
N GLN A 50 5.72 -8.48 15.58
CA GLN A 50 6.15 -7.32 16.38
C GLN A 50 6.77 -6.23 15.50
N VAL A 51 7.54 -6.61 14.49
CA VAL A 51 8.09 -5.65 13.52
C VAL A 51 6.97 -4.99 12.70
N THR A 52 5.96 -5.75 12.24
CA THR A 52 4.78 -5.20 11.56
C THR A 52 4.00 -4.22 12.44
N VAL A 53 3.83 -4.51 13.74
CA VAL A 53 3.20 -3.56 14.67
C VAL A 53 4.03 -2.29 14.80
N LEU A 54 5.36 -2.40 14.93
CA LEU A 54 6.26 -1.24 15.00
C LEU A 54 6.22 -0.41 13.71
N GLN A 55 6.13 -1.07 12.55
CA GLN A 55 5.94 -0.44 11.24
C GLN A 55 4.65 0.37 11.21
N THR A 56 3.54 -0.21 11.65
CA THR A 56 2.24 0.49 11.72
C THR A 56 2.29 1.67 12.69
N LEU A 57 2.87 1.50 13.88
CA LEU A 57 3.01 2.58 14.86
C LEU A 57 3.88 3.72 14.35
N ALA A 58 5.01 3.41 13.71
CA ALA A 58 5.87 4.42 13.08
C ALA A 58 5.14 5.17 11.97
N GLY A 59 4.36 4.46 11.15
CA GLY A 59 3.56 5.05 10.09
C GLY A 59 2.47 5.99 10.61
N VAL A 60 1.72 5.56 11.63
CA VAL A 60 0.68 6.39 12.29
C VAL A 60 1.30 7.61 12.96
N ALA A 61 2.40 7.43 13.70
CA ALA A 61 3.12 8.54 14.32
C ALA A 61 3.61 9.53 13.25
N GLY A 62 4.21 9.05 12.17
CA GLY A 62 4.64 9.86 11.05
C GLY A 62 3.50 10.66 10.43
N ALA A 63 2.36 10.01 10.19
CA ALA A 63 1.15 10.64 9.69
C ALA A 63 0.60 11.74 10.62
N VAL A 64 0.58 11.50 11.93
CA VAL A 64 0.18 12.51 12.93
C VAL A 64 1.12 13.72 12.89
N LEU A 65 2.44 13.50 12.76
CA LEU A 65 3.41 14.59 12.65
C LEU A 65 3.21 15.46 11.39
N LEU A 66 2.65 14.91 10.31
CA LEU A 66 2.33 15.69 9.11
C LEU A 66 1.21 16.71 9.32
N ALA A 67 0.37 16.52 10.36
CA ALA A 67 -0.70 17.44 10.72
C ALA A 67 -0.19 18.74 11.35
N PHE A 68 1.07 18.80 11.80
CA PHE A 68 1.62 20.01 12.40
C PHE A 68 2.12 20.97 11.32
N PRO A 69 1.97 22.29 11.50
CA PRO A 69 2.42 23.27 10.50
C PRO A 69 3.96 23.45 10.48
N ALA A 70 4.65 23.07 11.56
CA ALA A 70 6.08 23.27 11.73
C ALA A 70 6.92 22.41 10.76
N PRO A 71 7.82 22.99 9.94
CA PRO A 71 8.55 22.25 8.91
C PRO A 71 9.38 21.08 9.45
N LEU A 72 10.12 21.28 10.56
CA LEU A 72 10.94 20.23 11.16
C LEU A 72 10.10 19.05 11.67
N ILE A 73 8.90 19.32 12.19
CA ILE A 73 7.99 18.26 12.66
C ILE A 73 7.48 17.44 11.47
N ARG A 74 7.14 18.09 10.35
CA ARG A 74 6.71 17.40 9.13
C ARG A 74 7.85 16.60 8.49
N LEU A 75 9.09 17.11 8.53
CA LEU A 75 10.28 16.36 8.11
C LEU A 75 10.48 15.09 8.93
N LEU A 76 10.30 15.18 10.26
CA LEU A 76 10.30 14.00 11.12
C LEU A 76 9.14 13.05 10.77
N GLY A 77 7.98 13.59 10.42
CA GLY A 77 6.82 12.83 9.97
C GLY A 77 7.09 11.98 8.73
N VAL A 78 7.63 12.58 7.67
CA VAL A 78 8.03 11.83 6.47
C VAL A 78 9.19 10.87 6.75
N ALA A 79 10.13 11.22 7.62
CA ALA A 79 11.21 10.31 8.02
C ALA A 79 10.67 9.06 8.73
N LEU A 80 9.67 9.20 9.61
CA LEU A 80 9.01 8.08 10.27
C LEU A 80 8.21 7.20 9.30
N LEU A 81 7.53 7.79 8.31
CA LEU A 81 6.83 7.04 7.25
C LEU A 81 7.83 6.21 6.43
N GLN A 82 8.94 6.82 6.03
CA GLN A 82 10.01 6.13 5.30
C GLN A 82 10.63 5.01 6.14
N PHE A 83 10.84 5.26 7.43
CA PHE A 83 11.31 4.22 8.35
C PHE A 83 10.29 3.08 8.53
N GLY A 84 8.99 3.41 8.58
CA GLY A 84 7.91 2.42 8.54
C GLY A 84 8.01 1.53 7.29
N PHE A 85 8.28 2.10 6.12
CA PHE A 85 8.49 1.33 4.89
C PHE A 85 9.76 0.45 4.92
N VAL A 86 10.80 0.86 5.65
CA VAL A 86 11.94 -0.02 5.92
C VAL A 86 11.51 -1.20 6.77
N LEU A 87 10.74 -0.97 7.84
CA LEU A 87 10.24 -2.02 8.73
C LEU A 87 9.31 -3.02 8.02
N ASP A 88 8.54 -2.56 7.03
CA ASP A 88 7.73 -3.40 6.12
C ASP A 88 8.56 -4.39 5.28
N ASN A 89 9.83 -4.07 5.04
CA ASN A 89 10.74 -5.01 4.41
C ASN A 89 11.38 -5.94 5.44
N VAL A 90 11.59 -5.43 6.65
CA VAL A 90 12.23 -6.15 7.76
C VAL A 90 11.34 -7.26 8.28
N ASP A 91 10.02 -7.06 8.42
CA ASP A 91 9.13 -8.09 8.95
C ASP A 91 9.12 -9.36 8.07
N GLY A 92 9.08 -9.21 6.74
CA GLY A 92 9.15 -10.28 5.76
C GLY A 92 10.53 -10.92 5.72
N GLU A 93 11.61 -10.14 5.88
CA GLU A 93 12.97 -10.65 6.03
C GLU A 93 13.11 -11.50 7.31
N VAL A 94 12.60 -11.02 8.45
CA VAL A 94 12.58 -11.75 9.73
C VAL A 94 11.74 -13.01 9.63
N ALA A 95 10.54 -12.94 9.05
CA ALA A 95 9.64 -14.08 8.86
C ALA A 95 10.30 -15.18 8.02
N ARG A 96 10.93 -14.83 6.90
CA ARG A 96 11.62 -15.81 6.04
C ARG A 96 12.88 -16.36 6.69
N PHE A 97 13.67 -15.51 7.36
CA PHE A 97 14.89 -15.94 8.03
C PHE A 97 14.59 -16.94 9.16
N ARG A 98 13.53 -16.69 9.94
CA ARG A 98 13.09 -17.59 11.02
C ARG A 98 12.19 -18.73 10.57
N LYS A 99 11.84 -18.81 9.27
CA LYS A 99 10.85 -19.76 8.73
C LYS A 99 9.48 -19.67 9.42
N GLN A 100 9.05 -18.46 9.75
CA GLN A 100 7.80 -18.13 10.46
C GLN A 100 6.80 -17.39 9.56
N VAL A 101 6.87 -17.60 8.24
CA VAL A 101 5.91 -17.00 7.30
C VAL A 101 4.51 -17.53 7.61
N SER A 102 3.53 -16.62 7.76
CA SER A 102 2.16 -16.98 8.15
C SER A 102 1.12 -16.13 7.44
N VAL A 103 -0.11 -16.65 7.35
CA VAL A 103 -1.27 -15.90 6.85
C VAL A 103 -1.61 -14.75 7.81
N THR A 104 -1.52 -14.98 9.13
CA THR A 104 -1.72 -13.95 10.15
C THR A 104 -0.77 -12.76 9.98
N GLY A 105 0.51 -13.01 9.68
CA GLY A 105 1.46 -11.94 9.41
C GLY A 105 1.08 -11.11 8.18
N LYS A 106 0.70 -11.77 7.08
CA LYS A 106 0.20 -11.08 5.87
C LYS A 106 -1.09 -10.29 6.13
N PHE A 107 -2.00 -10.82 6.94
CA PHE A 107 -3.21 -10.11 7.35
C PHE A 107 -2.86 -8.84 8.14
N LEU A 108 -1.96 -8.95 9.12
CA LEU A 108 -1.54 -7.83 9.95
C LEU A 108 -0.86 -6.73 9.10
N ASP A 109 -0.02 -7.11 8.15
CA ASP A 109 0.61 -6.21 7.19
C ASP A 109 -0.42 -5.42 6.35
N VAL A 110 -1.42 -6.11 5.80
CA VAL A 110 -2.52 -5.47 5.05
C VAL A 110 -3.29 -4.48 5.94
N VAL A 111 -3.61 -4.87 7.18
CA VAL A 111 -4.29 -3.99 8.14
C VAL A 111 -3.46 -2.73 8.43
N GLY A 112 -2.16 -2.90 8.67
CA GLY A 112 -1.24 -1.79 8.91
C GLY A 112 -1.24 -0.78 7.75
N HIS A 113 -1.14 -1.28 6.52
CA HIS A 113 -1.18 -0.44 5.33
C HIS A 113 -2.50 0.31 5.13
N GLU A 114 -3.64 -0.38 5.33
CA GLU A 114 -4.97 0.24 5.23
C GLU A 114 -5.23 1.26 6.36
N ILE A 115 -4.46 1.25 7.45
CA ILE A 115 -4.48 2.29 8.50
C ILE A 115 -3.56 3.47 8.15
N VAL A 116 -2.29 3.19 7.83
CA VAL A 116 -1.25 4.23 7.69
C VAL A 116 -1.54 5.14 6.50
N ILE A 117 -1.96 4.59 5.35
CA ILE A 117 -2.13 5.36 4.12
C ILE A 117 -3.22 6.44 4.27
N PRO A 118 -4.45 6.14 4.75
CA PRO A 118 -5.44 7.18 5.01
C PRO A 118 -4.98 8.21 6.04
N PHE A 119 -4.36 7.76 7.14
CA PHE A 119 -3.85 8.66 8.19
C PHE A 119 -2.83 9.66 7.61
N MET A 120 -1.94 9.20 6.72
CA MET A 120 -0.97 10.06 6.04
C MET A 120 -1.67 11.18 5.25
N PHE A 121 -2.71 10.87 4.47
CA PHE A 121 -3.45 11.89 3.72
C PHE A 121 -4.27 12.83 4.61
N PHE A 122 -4.90 12.31 5.67
CA PHE A 122 -5.59 13.13 6.65
C PHE A 122 -4.64 14.09 7.35
N GLY A 123 -3.48 13.60 7.81
CA GLY A 123 -2.43 14.39 8.41
C GLY A 123 -1.96 15.51 7.48
N LEU A 124 -1.70 15.20 6.20
CA LEU A 124 -1.34 16.22 5.21
C LEU A 124 -2.42 17.30 5.04
N GLY A 125 -3.70 16.90 4.97
CA GLY A 125 -4.82 17.82 4.81
C GLY A 125 -4.96 18.77 6.00
N ILE A 126 -4.84 18.25 7.22
CA ILE A 126 -4.86 19.04 8.46
C ILE A 126 -3.66 20.00 8.52
N GLY A 127 -2.46 19.50 8.21
CA GLY A 127 -1.25 20.32 8.19
C GLY A 127 -1.34 21.46 7.19
N ALA A 128 -1.81 21.19 5.97
CA ALA A 128 -2.03 22.20 4.95
C ALA A 128 -3.11 23.23 5.36
N TYR A 129 -4.17 22.80 6.06
CA TYR A 129 -5.13 23.72 6.65
C TYR A 129 -4.49 24.66 7.69
N PHE A 130 -3.69 24.14 8.62
CA PHE A 130 -3.02 24.98 9.60
C PHE A 130 -1.96 25.91 8.99
N GLN A 131 -1.39 25.57 7.84
CA GLN A 131 -0.44 26.42 7.12
C GLN A 131 -1.10 27.52 6.29
N LEU A 132 -2.27 27.26 5.71
CA LEU A 132 -2.88 28.14 4.69
C LEU A 132 -4.23 28.73 5.10
N GLY A 133 -4.88 28.22 6.15
CA GLY A 133 -6.24 28.58 6.55
C GLY A 133 -7.33 28.09 5.58
N ARG A 134 -7.03 27.12 4.71
CA ARG A 134 -7.93 26.63 3.65
C ARG A 134 -8.61 25.33 4.06
N PHE A 135 -9.89 25.39 4.42
CA PHE A 135 -10.66 24.22 4.86
C PHE A 135 -10.74 23.13 3.78
N GLU A 136 -10.67 23.52 2.52
CA GLU A 136 -10.65 22.63 1.35
C GLU A 136 -9.50 21.62 1.43
N ALA A 137 -8.38 21.97 2.07
CA ALA A 137 -7.25 21.06 2.27
C ALA A 137 -7.65 19.80 3.06
N ILE A 138 -8.53 19.96 4.06
CA ILE A 138 -9.05 18.84 4.86
C ILE A 138 -9.95 17.96 3.99
N ILE A 139 -10.81 18.57 3.17
CA ILE A 139 -11.69 17.83 2.24
C ILE A 139 -10.85 17.00 1.27
N PHE A 140 -9.81 17.60 0.67
CA PHE A 140 -8.94 16.89 -0.25
C PHE A 140 -8.14 15.78 0.42
N GLY A 141 -7.60 16.03 1.62
CA GLY A 141 -6.97 15.00 2.45
C GLY A 141 -7.93 13.86 2.77
N PHE A 142 -9.19 14.17 3.08
CA PHE A 142 -10.22 13.17 3.33
C PHE A 142 -10.54 12.34 2.10
N LEU A 143 -10.77 12.97 0.95
CA LEU A 143 -11.06 12.26 -0.29
C LEU A 143 -9.87 11.37 -0.68
N ALA A 144 -8.64 11.87 -0.58
CA ALA A 144 -7.44 11.10 -0.87
C ALA A 144 -7.32 9.89 0.08
N GLY A 145 -7.47 10.10 1.39
CA GLY A 145 -7.41 9.04 2.39
C GLY A 145 -8.50 7.98 2.20
N PHE A 146 -9.76 8.41 2.10
CA PHE A 146 -10.90 7.53 1.92
C PHE A 146 -10.82 6.73 0.60
N PHE A 147 -10.51 7.37 -0.53
CA PHE A 147 -10.44 6.68 -1.81
C PHE A 147 -9.13 5.92 -2.05
N SER A 148 -8.12 6.06 -1.18
CA SER A 148 -6.94 5.20 -1.17
C SER A 148 -7.28 3.77 -0.74
N LEU A 149 -8.26 3.61 0.18
CA LEU A 149 -8.71 2.32 0.69
C LEU A 149 -9.26 1.44 -0.45
N ARG A 150 -8.95 0.14 -0.42
CA ARG A 150 -9.34 -0.80 -1.48
C ARG A 150 -10.68 -1.48 -1.19
N PHE A 151 -11.72 -0.67 -0.97
CA PHE A 151 -13.08 -1.17 -0.71
C PHE A 151 -13.62 -2.09 -1.80
N ASP A 152 -13.23 -1.84 -3.06
CA ASP A 152 -13.56 -2.71 -4.19
C ASP A 152 -13.06 -4.14 -3.96
N MET A 153 -11.79 -4.30 -3.58
CA MET A 153 -11.22 -5.61 -3.29
C MET A 153 -11.83 -6.22 -2.03
N SER A 154 -12.03 -5.43 -0.98
CA SER A 154 -12.66 -5.90 0.26
C SER A 154 -14.08 -6.44 0.02
N ALA A 155 -14.90 -5.69 -0.71
CA ALA A 155 -16.25 -6.12 -1.08
C ALA A 155 -16.23 -7.39 -1.94
N MET A 156 -15.30 -7.48 -2.91
CA MET A 156 -15.15 -8.70 -3.74
C MET A 156 -14.78 -9.92 -2.90
N TYR A 157 -13.83 -9.81 -1.97
CA TYR A 157 -13.43 -10.94 -1.11
C TYR A 157 -14.52 -11.33 -0.12
N HIS A 158 -15.26 -10.34 0.41
CA HIS A 158 -16.38 -10.60 1.30
C HIS A 158 -17.48 -11.40 0.61
N GLU A 159 -17.88 -10.97 -0.60
CA GLU A 159 -18.89 -11.68 -1.40
C GLU A 159 -18.41 -13.10 -1.77
N ALA A 160 -17.15 -13.24 -2.18
CA ALA A 160 -16.59 -14.54 -2.52
C ALA A 160 -16.56 -15.49 -1.30
N ALA A 161 -16.24 -14.99 -0.12
CA ALA A 161 -16.26 -15.77 1.12
C ALA A 161 -17.68 -16.20 1.50
N GLN A 162 -18.67 -15.29 1.42
CA GLN A 162 -20.07 -15.63 1.71
C GLN A 162 -20.61 -16.70 0.75
N LEU A 163 -20.30 -16.61 -0.54
CA LEU A 163 -20.72 -17.59 -1.54
C LEU A 163 -20.10 -18.98 -1.29
N LEU A 164 -18.82 -19.00 -0.88
CA LEU A 164 -18.14 -20.24 -0.46
C LEU A 164 -18.81 -20.85 0.77
N GLU A 165 -19.10 -20.05 1.80
CA GLU A 165 -19.71 -20.53 3.06
C GLU A 165 -21.12 -21.07 2.86
N THR A 166 -21.91 -20.43 1.99
CA THR A 166 -23.34 -20.76 1.86
C THR A 166 -23.65 -21.84 0.83
N LYS A 167 -22.84 -22.01 -0.23
CA LYS A 167 -23.27 -22.75 -1.44
C LYS A 167 -22.13 -23.36 -2.26
N LEU A 168 -21.15 -24.01 -1.63
CA LEU A 168 -19.95 -24.53 -2.30
C LEU A 168 -20.21 -25.35 -3.58
N ASP A 169 -21.27 -26.17 -3.63
CA ASP A 169 -21.62 -26.94 -4.86
C ASP A 169 -22.62 -26.23 -5.78
N GLN A 170 -23.74 -25.71 -5.26
CA GLN A 170 -24.80 -25.09 -6.09
C GLN A 170 -24.39 -23.76 -6.72
N SER A 171 -23.56 -22.96 -6.04
CA SER A 171 -23.07 -21.70 -6.62
C SER A 171 -22.09 -21.97 -7.76
N TYR A 172 -21.23 -22.99 -7.65
CA TYR A 172 -20.24 -23.28 -8.69
C TYR A 172 -20.90 -23.55 -10.05
N ASP A 173 -21.86 -24.47 -10.11
CA ASP A 173 -22.50 -24.82 -11.38
C ASP A 173 -23.22 -23.62 -12.01
N TYR A 174 -23.81 -22.74 -11.19
CA TYR A 174 -24.39 -21.49 -11.68
C TYR A 174 -23.33 -20.56 -12.30
N TYR A 175 -22.25 -20.26 -11.56
CA TYR A 175 -21.24 -19.30 -12.02
C TYR A 175 -20.32 -19.87 -13.12
N ALA A 176 -20.07 -21.19 -13.14
CA ALA A 176 -19.32 -21.87 -14.19
C ALA A 176 -20.06 -21.87 -15.53
N ASN A 177 -21.40 -21.88 -15.49
CA ASN A 177 -22.26 -21.86 -16.68
C ASN A 177 -22.68 -20.44 -17.12
N LEU A 178 -22.25 -19.38 -16.41
CA LEU A 178 -22.46 -18.02 -16.90
C LEU A 178 -21.74 -17.85 -18.24
N PRO A 179 -22.34 -17.19 -19.25
CA PRO A 179 -21.70 -16.84 -20.51
C PRO A 179 -20.70 -15.69 -20.29
N LEU A 180 -19.69 -15.94 -19.46
CA LEU A 180 -18.56 -15.06 -19.26
C LEU A 180 -17.67 -15.25 -20.49
N GLU A 181 -17.42 -14.20 -21.26
CA GLU A 181 -16.36 -14.22 -22.26
C GLU A 181 -15.07 -14.74 -21.60
N GLN A 182 -14.61 -15.92 -22.01
CA GLN A 182 -13.39 -16.59 -21.50
C GLN A 182 -12.11 -15.76 -21.72
N SER A 183 -12.20 -14.61 -22.38
CA SER A 183 -11.07 -13.85 -22.89
C SER A 183 -10.25 -13.12 -21.82
N SER A 184 -10.68 -13.03 -20.55
CA SER A 184 -10.04 -12.11 -19.59
C SER A 184 -9.49 -12.72 -18.31
N ALA A 185 -10.09 -13.75 -17.71
CA ALA A 185 -9.66 -14.21 -16.37
C ALA A 185 -8.19 -14.71 -16.34
N LEU A 186 -7.74 -15.42 -17.37
CA LEU A 186 -6.34 -15.86 -17.53
C LEU A 186 -5.45 -14.82 -18.23
N LYS A 187 -5.99 -13.91 -19.06
CA LYS A 187 -5.23 -12.79 -19.65
C LYS A 187 -4.93 -11.67 -18.65
N ILE A 188 -5.78 -11.47 -17.63
CA ILE A 188 -5.59 -10.51 -16.54
C ILE A 188 -4.33 -10.87 -15.72
N TYR A 189 -4.03 -12.17 -15.57
CA TYR A 189 -2.81 -12.63 -14.92
C TYR A 189 -1.56 -12.58 -15.83
N ARG A 190 -1.76 -12.46 -17.16
CA ARG A 190 -0.72 -12.61 -18.19
C ARG A 190 -0.54 -11.37 -19.08
N ARG A 191 -0.84 -10.16 -18.60
CA ARG A 191 -0.42 -8.91 -19.27
C ARG A 191 0.85 -8.37 -18.61
N LYS A 192 1.93 -9.15 -18.68
CA LYS A 192 3.32 -8.71 -18.49
C LYS A 192 3.79 -8.27 -19.89
N ASN A 193 4.28 -7.04 -20.04
CA ASN A 193 4.80 -6.41 -21.28
C ASN A 193 3.86 -5.60 -22.19
N GLU A 194 3.11 -4.64 -21.64
CA GLU A 194 2.82 -3.42 -22.42
C GLU A 194 3.16 -2.20 -21.56
N GLU A 195 4.28 -1.54 -21.88
CA GLU A 195 4.70 -0.25 -21.30
C GLU A 195 3.80 0.87 -21.83
N SER A 196 2.54 0.88 -21.38
CA SER A 196 1.62 1.97 -21.70
C SER A 196 1.84 3.11 -20.70
N ALA A 197 1.85 4.36 -21.15
CA ALA A 197 1.87 5.56 -20.30
C ALA A 197 0.82 5.51 -19.16
N ILE A 198 -0.30 4.82 -19.42
CA ILE A 198 -1.35 4.52 -18.45
C ILE A 198 -0.82 3.74 -17.23
N ARG A 199 0.08 2.76 -17.39
CA ARG A 199 0.70 2.04 -16.25
C ARG A 199 1.63 2.94 -15.45
N MET A 200 2.44 3.77 -16.10
CA MET A 200 3.30 4.74 -15.40
C MET A 200 2.45 5.71 -14.57
N LEU A 201 1.35 6.21 -15.13
CA LEU A 201 0.39 7.02 -14.38
C LEU A 201 -0.20 6.26 -13.20
N TYR A 202 -0.59 4.99 -13.37
CA TYR A 202 -1.07 4.16 -12.26
C TYR A 202 -0.02 3.88 -11.18
N ALA A 203 1.26 3.80 -11.56
CA ALA A 203 2.37 3.59 -10.62
C ALA A 203 2.56 4.78 -9.66
N LEU A 204 2.20 6.00 -10.08
CA LEU A 204 2.23 7.18 -9.20
C LEU A 204 1.22 7.08 -8.05
N PHE A 205 0.13 6.33 -8.24
CA PHE A 205 -0.89 6.06 -7.23
C PHE A 205 -0.64 4.75 -6.46
N ALA A 206 0.50 4.10 -6.67
CA ALA A 206 0.89 2.93 -5.92
C ALA A 206 1.76 3.33 -4.72
N TYR A 207 1.56 2.67 -3.59
CA TYR A 207 2.52 2.71 -2.49
C TYR A 207 3.75 1.85 -2.88
N PRO A 208 5.00 2.30 -2.68
CA PRO A 208 5.45 3.48 -1.92
C PRO A 208 5.61 4.78 -2.74
N ALA A 209 5.32 4.80 -4.05
CA ALA A 209 5.57 5.96 -4.91
C ALA A 209 4.87 7.22 -4.42
N THR A 210 3.62 7.11 -3.95
CA THR A 210 2.91 8.25 -3.38
C THR A 210 3.56 8.80 -2.10
N MET A 211 4.05 7.94 -1.21
CA MET A 211 4.81 8.37 -0.03
C MET A 211 6.10 9.11 -0.42
N ASN A 212 6.79 8.64 -1.46
CA ASN A 212 8.00 9.31 -1.96
C ASN A 212 7.69 10.68 -2.57
N ILE A 213 6.58 10.81 -3.32
CA ILE A 213 6.11 12.10 -3.81
C ILE A 213 5.86 13.05 -2.63
N ILE A 214 5.09 12.61 -1.62
CA ILE A 214 4.82 13.39 -0.41
C ILE A 214 6.12 13.82 0.28
N THR A 215 7.09 12.91 0.39
CA THR A 215 8.40 13.19 1.00
C THR A 215 9.11 14.34 0.28
N VAL A 216 9.15 14.30 -1.06
CA VAL A 216 9.74 15.38 -1.86
C VAL A 216 8.96 16.68 -1.68
N LEU A 217 7.63 16.65 -1.68
CA LEU A 217 6.79 17.84 -1.51
C LEU A 217 7.01 18.51 -0.14
N ILE A 218 7.17 17.73 0.93
CA ILE A 218 7.45 18.25 2.28
C ILE A 218 8.85 18.87 2.36
N ILE A 219 9.85 18.26 1.71
CA ILE A 219 11.19 18.85 1.60
C ILE A 219 11.12 20.17 0.84
N LEU A 220 10.41 20.20 -0.30
CA LEU A 220 10.22 21.41 -1.09
C LEU A 220 9.51 22.51 -0.29
N GLU A 221 8.47 22.19 0.48
CA GLU A 221 7.79 23.16 1.35
C GLU A 221 8.64 23.66 2.51
N THR A 222 9.66 22.91 2.92
CA THR A 222 10.63 23.39 3.91
C THR A 222 11.53 24.47 3.32
N ILE A 223 11.88 24.35 2.04
CA ILE A 223 12.73 25.32 1.31
C ILE A 223 11.89 26.50 0.81
N PHE A 224 10.68 26.24 0.36
CA PHE A 224 9.71 27.20 -0.19
C PHE A 224 8.42 27.15 0.65
N PRO A 225 8.35 27.90 1.76
CA PRO A 225 7.22 27.85 2.67
C PRO A 225 5.88 28.15 1.98
N PRO A 226 4.80 27.47 2.38
CA PRO A 226 3.46 27.75 1.91
C PRO A 226 3.08 29.23 2.06
N ALA A 227 2.52 29.83 1.02
CA ALA A 227 2.07 31.22 1.04
C ALA A 227 0.74 31.40 0.31
N VAL A 228 -0.02 32.44 0.68
CA VAL A 228 -1.20 32.87 -0.08
C VAL A 228 -0.88 34.19 -0.77
N VAL A 229 -0.81 34.19 -2.11
CA VAL A 229 -0.46 35.37 -2.91
C VAL A 229 -1.59 35.66 -3.88
N GLY A 230 -2.20 36.84 -3.80
CA GLY A 230 -3.31 37.23 -4.68
C GLY A 230 -4.52 36.30 -4.61
N GLY A 231 -4.77 35.67 -3.45
CA GLY A 231 -5.84 34.69 -3.27
C GLY A 231 -5.49 33.26 -3.70
N PHE A 232 -4.32 33.03 -4.29
CA PHE A 232 -3.83 31.70 -4.69
C PHE A 232 -2.97 31.08 -3.58
N SER A 233 -3.24 29.81 -3.27
CA SER A 233 -2.44 29.02 -2.33
C SER A 233 -1.22 28.43 -3.03
N LEU A 234 -0.04 28.97 -2.73
CA LEU A 234 1.25 28.47 -3.20
C LEU A 234 1.76 27.44 -2.20
N SER A 235 1.35 26.18 -2.38
CA SER A 235 1.80 25.05 -1.58
C SER A 235 1.80 23.79 -2.44
N PRO A 236 2.97 23.20 -2.70
CA PRO A 236 3.09 21.94 -3.42
C PRO A 236 2.22 20.82 -2.81
N VAL A 237 2.12 20.74 -1.49
CA VAL A 237 1.26 19.75 -0.81
C VAL A 237 -0.22 20.04 -1.03
N TYR A 238 -0.65 21.30 -0.91
CA TYR A 238 -2.04 21.67 -1.16
C TYR A 238 -2.47 21.37 -2.59
N VAL A 239 -1.65 21.77 -3.57
CA VAL A 239 -1.91 21.50 -5.00
C VAL A 239 -1.94 20.00 -5.26
N PHE A 240 -0.98 19.25 -4.68
CA PHE A 240 -0.96 17.81 -4.77
C PHE A 240 -2.25 17.19 -4.20
N LEU A 241 -2.67 17.56 -2.99
CA LEU A 241 -3.89 17.03 -2.37
C LEU A 241 -5.13 17.33 -3.23
N ALA A 242 -5.28 18.56 -3.72
CA ALA A 242 -6.40 18.96 -4.56
C ALA A 242 -6.51 18.11 -5.83
N LEU A 243 -5.39 17.92 -6.53
CA LEU A 243 -5.36 17.10 -7.75
C LEU A 243 -5.50 15.61 -7.43
N TYR A 244 -4.71 15.12 -6.48
CA TYR A 244 -4.61 13.70 -6.16
C TYR A 244 -5.92 13.15 -5.56
N GLY A 245 -6.58 13.89 -4.66
CA GLY A 245 -7.86 13.49 -4.09
C GLY A 245 -8.96 13.36 -5.13
N VAL A 246 -9.05 14.31 -6.06
CA VAL A 246 -10.02 14.26 -7.18
C VAL A 246 -9.68 13.13 -8.15
N LEU A 247 -8.41 12.94 -8.51
CA LEU A 247 -7.97 11.88 -9.39
C LEU A 247 -8.21 10.48 -8.81
N LEU A 248 -8.00 10.28 -7.50
CA LEU A 248 -8.30 9.02 -6.83
C LEU A 248 -9.80 8.72 -6.82
N LEU A 249 -10.65 9.71 -6.56
CA LEU A 249 -12.10 9.56 -6.65
C LEU A 249 -12.51 9.12 -8.07
N ILE A 250 -12.07 9.85 -9.10
CA ILE A 250 -12.37 9.51 -10.50
C ILE A 250 -11.89 8.09 -10.82
N ARG A 251 -10.65 7.75 -10.44
CA ARG A 251 -10.10 6.41 -10.62
C ARG A 251 -10.94 5.34 -9.94
N ARG A 252 -11.44 5.60 -8.73
CA ARG A 252 -12.26 4.65 -7.98
C ARG A 252 -13.59 4.42 -8.68
N VAL A 253 -14.27 5.48 -9.10
CA VAL A 253 -15.52 5.40 -9.86
C VAL A 253 -15.33 4.61 -11.16
N LEU A 254 -14.25 4.88 -11.91
CA LEU A 254 -13.93 4.15 -13.14
C LEU A 254 -13.57 2.68 -12.89
N THR A 255 -12.94 2.37 -11.74
CA THR A 255 -12.65 0.98 -11.34
C THR A 255 -13.93 0.23 -11.01
N ILE A 256 -14.81 0.81 -10.18
CA ILE A 256 -16.10 0.21 -9.82
C ILE A 256 -16.96 -0.01 -11.08
N ARG A 257 -17.06 0.99 -11.96
CA ARG A 257 -17.79 0.86 -13.22
C ARG A 257 -17.26 -0.29 -14.07
N ARG A 258 -15.93 -0.43 -14.19
CA ARG A 258 -15.31 -1.55 -14.93
C ARG A 258 -15.61 -2.91 -14.30
N LEU A 259 -15.53 -3.01 -12.97
CA LEU A 259 -15.84 -4.25 -12.25
C LEU A 259 -17.29 -4.70 -12.48
N VAL A 260 -18.24 -3.75 -12.41
CA VAL A 260 -19.67 -4.01 -12.60
C VAL A 260 -20.01 -4.34 -14.05
N GLN A 261 -19.55 -3.54 -15.02
CA GLN A 261 -19.85 -3.77 -16.44
C GLN A 261 -19.17 -5.02 -16.99
N GLY A 262 -17.97 -5.34 -16.50
CA GLY A 262 -17.18 -6.49 -16.97
C GLY A 262 -17.55 -7.82 -16.32
N ARG A 263 -18.47 -7.84 -15.34
CA ARG A 263 -18.76 -9.04 -14.52
C ARG A 263 -17.47 -9.65 -13.95
N GLU A 264 -16.53 -8.79 -13.53
CA GLU A 264 -15.22 -9.25 -13.04
C GLU A 264 -15.34 -10.00 -11.71
N THR A 265 -16.34 -9.65 -10.90
CA THR A 265 -16.61 -10.31 -9.63
C THR A 265 -16.94 -11.78 -9.83
N GLU A 266 -17.86 -12.11 -10.75
CA GLU A 266 -18.17 -13.52 -11.05
C GLU A 266 -16.93 -14.25 -11.61
N ARG A 267 -16.16 -13.60 -12.50
CA ARG A 267 -14.96 -14.20 -13.09
C ARG A 267 -13.89 -14.55 -12.05
N LYS A 268 -13.62 -13.65 -11.09
CA LYS A 268 -12.64 -13.89 -10.03
C LYS A 268 -13.13 -14.94 -9.04
N TYR A 269 -14.43 -14.97 -8.74
CA TYR A 269 -15.03 -16.01 -7.90
C TYR A 269 -14.84 -17.40 -8.51
N VAL A 270 -15.23 -17.60 -9.77
CA VAL A 270 -15.07 -18.90 -10.48
C VAL A 270 -13.62 -19.35 -10.47
N ALA A 271 -12.68 -18.43 -10.71
CA ALA A 271 -11.25 -18.74 -10.68
C ALA A 271 -10.77 -19.18 -9.29
N LEU A 272 -11.21 -18.51 -8.22
CA LEU A 272 -10.83 -18.84 -6.84
C LEU A 272 -11.37 -20.22 -6.42
N VAL A 273 -12.66 -20.48 -6.66
CA VAL A 273 -13.30 -21.76 -6.33
C VAL A 273 -12.68 -22.91 -7.13
N GLY A 274 -12.43 -22.69 -8.42
CA GLY A 274 -11.79 -23.69 -9.29
C GLY A 274 -10.40 -24.12 -8.80
N LEU A 275 -9.61 -23.19 -8.26
CA LEU A 275 -8.31 -23.51 -7.66
C LEU A 275 -8.46 -24.39 -6.41
N LEU A 276 -9.38 -24.04 -5.50
CA LEU A 276 -9.62 -24.78 -4.27
C LEU A 276 -10.08 -26.23 -4.53
N ARG A 277 -10.94 -26.44 -5.54
CA ARG A 277 -11.41 -27.79 -5.92
C ARG A 277 -10.29 -28.65 -6.52
N ASN A 278 -9.44 -28.05 -7.37
CA ASN A 278 -8.31 -28.75 -7.98
C ASN A 278 -7.22 -29.14 -6.96
N GLU A 279 -7.07 -28.38 -5.88
CA GLU A 279 -6.19 -28.75 -4.75
C GLU A 279 -6.81 -29.84 -3.88
N ALA A 280 -8.13 -29.82 -3.65
CA ALA A 280 -8.82 -30.84 -2.86
C ALA A 280 -8.87 -32.23 -3.54
N GLN A 281 -8.63 -32.29 -4.86
CA GLN A 281 -8.59 -33.54 -5.64
C GLN A 281 -7.18 -34.12 -5.80
N LYS A 282 -6.14 -33.47 -5.25
CA LYS A 282 -4.74 -33.96 -5.25
C LYS A 282 -4.35 -34.52 -3.89
#